data_AF-A0A177NT25-F1
#
_entry.id   AF-A0A177NT25-F1
#
_cell.length_a   1.000
_cell.length_b   1.000
_cell.length_c   1.000
_cell.angle_alpha   90.00
_cell.angle_beta   90.00
_cell.angle_gamma   90.00
#
_symmetry.space_group_name_H-M   'P 1'
#
loop_
_entity.id
_entity.type
_entity.pdbx_description
1 polymer ?
#
loop_
_entity_poly.entity_id
_entity_poly.type
_entity_poly.pdbx_seq_one_letter_code
_entity_poly.pdbx_strand_id
1 'polypeptide(L)' 'MSAYSQHVKSFENEADKIRDQRIQIYTEMKGSGASDADIFNKIMQFNKNLPEDYQLKTGLDKYSQYLKFT' A
#
# COMPACT_ATOMS: atom_id res chain seq x y z
N MET A 1 25.07 1.87 15.45
CA MET A 1 23.98 2.36 14.57
C MET A 1 23.48 3.68 15.13
N SER A 2 23.29 4.70 14.30
CA SER A 2 22.69 5.98 14.71
C SER A 2 21.17 5.87 14.85
N ALA A 3 20.54 6.77 15.61
CA ALA A 3 19.08 6.87 15.68
C ALA A 3 18.44 7.01 14.28
N TYR A 4 19.10 7.76 13.39
CA TYR A 4 18.70 7.87 11.98
C TYR A 4 18.69 6.52 11.27
N SER A 5 19.76 5.72 11.39
CA SER A 5 19.83 4.39 10.75
C SER A 5 18.77 3.42 11.28
N GLN A 6 18.40 3.53 12.56
CA GLN A 6 17.34 2.71 13.15
C GLN A 6 15.95 3.13 12.61
N HIS A 7 15.72 4.43 12.45
CA HIS A 7 14.48 4.95 11.86
C HIS A 7 14.30 4.50 10.41
N VAL A 8 15.35 4.60 9.58
CA VAL A 8 15.33 4.14 8.19
C VAL A 8 14.98 2.66 8.13
N LYS A 9 15.70 1.81 8.87
CA LYS A 9 15.46 0.37 8.88
C LYS A 9 14.03 0.00 9.34
N SER A 10 13.48 0.75 10.29
CA SER A 10 12.11 0.51 10.78
C SER A 10 11.07 0.81 9.70
N PHE A 11 11.24 1.92 8.97
CA PHE A 11 10.38 2.26 7.84
C PHE A 11 10.54 1.30 6.66
N GLU A 12 11.76 0.87 6.34
CA GLU A 12 12.02 -0.13 5.30
C GLU A 12 11.30 -1.45 5.61
N ASN A 13 11.40 -1.94 6.84
CA ASN A 13 10.70 -3.15 7.27
C ASN A 13 9.17 -3.02 7.16
N GLU A 14 8.63 -1.84 7.47
CA GLU A 14 7.19 -1.56 7.30
C GLU A 14 6.81 -1.55 5.81
N ALA A 15 7.60 -0.87 4.98
CA ALA A 15 7.37 -0.79 3.54
C ALA A 15 7.46 -2.16 2.85
N ASP A 16 8.38 -3.03 3.28
CA ASP A 16 8.50 -4.40 2.80
C ASP A 16 7.23 -5.22 3.10
N LYS A 17 6.71 -5.15 4.33
CA LYS A 17 5.46 -5.84 4.69
C LYS A 17 4.28 -5.37 3.84
N ILE A 18 4.16 -4.06 3.65
CA ILE A 18 3.08 -3.48 2.85
C ILE A 18 3.23 -3.85 1.37
N ARG A 19 4.46 -3.93 0.84
CA ARG A 19 4.73 -4.45 -0.50
C ARG A 19 4.23 -5.89 -0.63
N ASP A 20 4.59 -6.75 0.33
CA ASP A 20 4.23 -8.16 0.28
C ASP A 20 2.70 -8.35 0.36
N GLN A 21 2.00 -7.53 1.16
CA GLN A 21 0.53 -7.49 1.19
C GLN A 21 -0.08 -7.06 -0.16
N ARG A 22 0.50 -6.06 -0.85
CA ARG A 22 0.06 -5.66 -2.19
C ARG A 22 0.26 -6.79 -3.22
N ILE A 23 1.39 -7.50 -3.15
CA ILE A 23 1.67 -8.65 -4.01
C ILE A 23 0.67 -9.77 -3.77
N GLN A 24 0.32 -10.02 -2.50
CA GLN A 24 -0.68 -11.03 -2.14
C GLN A 24 -2.05 -10.67 -2.73
N ILE A 25 -2.53 -9.43 -2.54
CA ILE A 25 -3.79 -8.94 -3.14
C ILE A 25 -3.80 -9.17 -4.65
N TYR A 26 -2.74 -8.76 -5.34
CA TYR A 26 -2.62 -8.92 -6.78
C TYR A 26 -2.67 -10.40 -7.20
N THR A 27 -1.85 -11.25 -6.56
CA THR A 27 -1.71 -12.66 -6.92
C THR A 27 -3.01 -13.43 -6.71
N GLU A 28 -3.68 -13.22 -5.57
CA GLU A 28 -4.96 -13.86 -5.26
C GLU A 28 -6.04 -13.47 -6.28
N MET A 29 -6.16 -12.17 -6.58
CA MET A 29 -7.18 -11.66 -7.49
C MET A 29 -6.91 -12.02 -8.96
N LYS A 30 -5.65 -11.98 -9.42
CA LYS A 30 -5.32 -12.50 -10.76
C LYS A 30 -5.59 -14.00 -10.85
N GLY A 31 -5.27 -14.76 -9.81
CA GLY A 31 -5.55 -16.20 -9.73
C GLY A 31 -7.03 -16.52 -9.81
N SER A 32 -7.90 -15.65 -9.29
CA SER A 32 -9.36 -15.79 -9.37
C SER A 32 -9.99 -15.21 -10.65
N GLY A 33 -9.18 -14.68 -11.58
CA GLY A 33 -9.67 -14.09 -12.84
C GLY A 33 -10.28 -12.70 -12.73
N ALA A 34 -9.96 -11.93 -11.67
CA ALA A 34 -10.43 -10.55 -11.53
C ALA A 34 -9.89 -9.66 -12.66
N SER A 35 -10.65 -8.62 -13.02
CA SER A 35 -10.20 -7.64 -14.00
C SER A 35 -9.08 -6.76 -13.44
N ASP A 36 -8.25 -6.20 -14.31
CA ASP A 36 -7.18 -5.29 -13.88
C ASP A 36 -7.75 -4.04 -13.17
N ALA A 37 -8.96 -3.62 -13.55
CA ALA A 37 -9.67 -2.51 -12.88
C ALA A 37 -10.08 -2.88 -11.44
N ASP A 38 -10.57 -4.09 -11.20
CA ASP A 38 -10.94 -4.55 -9.86
C ASP A 38 -9.72 -4.66 -8.96
N ILE A 39 -8.61 -5.16 -9.50
CA ILE A 39 -7.33 -5.29 -8.79
C ILE A 39 -6.79 -3.92 -8.40
N PHE A 40 -6.78 -2.99 -9.36
CA PHE A 40 -6.40 -1.61 -9.10
C PHE A 40 -7.25 -1.00 -7.97
N ASN A 41 -8.58 -1.12 -8.06
CA ASN A 41 -9.49 -0.61 -7.04
C ASN A 41 -9.20 -1.22 -5.67
N LYS A 42 -8.95 -2.53 -5.60
CA LYS A 42 -8.64 -3.21 -4.34
C LYS A 42 -7.32 -2.72 -3.72
N ILE A 43 -6.27 -2.57 -4.53
CA ILE A 43 -4.98 -2.04 -4.06
C ILE A 43 -5.13 -0.59 -3.60
N MET A 44 -5.92 0.23 -4.30
CA MET A 44 -6.17 1.61 -3.89
C MET A 44 -6.96 1.68 -2.57
N GLN A 45 -7.98 0.83 -2.39
CA GLN A 45 -8.69 0.70 -1.12
C GLN A 45 -7.77 0.26 0.01
N PHE A 46 -6.88 -0.71 -0.24
CA PHE A 46 -5.87 -1.12 0.73
C PHE A 46 -4.95 0.04 1.12
N ASN A 47 -4.42 0.78 0.13
CA ASN A 47 -3.55 1.92 0.38
C ASN A 47 -4.23 3.02 1.22
N LYS A 48 -5.53 3.26 1.02
CA LYS A 48 -6.32 4.23 1.82
C LYS A 48 -6.45 3.84 3.29
N ASN A 49 -6.35 2.54 3.59
CA ASN A 49 -6.49 2.01 4.96
C ASN A 49 -5.13 1.82 5.66
N LEU A 50 -4.02 2.21 5.03
CA LEU A 50 -2.70 2.22 5.67
C LEU A 50 -2.63 3.30 6.77
N PRO A 51 -1.68 3.21 7.71
CA PRO A 51 -1.46 4.27 8.70
C PRO A 51 -1.27 5.65 8.05
N GLU A 52 -1.88 6.69 8.63
CA GLU A 52 -1.84 8.05 8.07
C GLU A 52 -0.41 8.57 7.91
N ASP A 53 0.47 8.29 8.87
CA ASP A 53 1.87 8.72 8.81
C ASP A 53 2.62 8.02 7.67
N TYR A 54 2.33 6.75 7.40
CA TYR A 54 2.85 6.03 6.24
C TYR A 54 2.33 6.65 4.94
N GLN A 55 1.05 6.99 4.89
CA GLN A 55 0.46 7.65 3.72
C GLN A 55 1.14 8.98 3.41
N LEU A 56 1.36 9.82 4.44
CA LEU A 56 2.05 11.11 4.30
C LEU A 56 3.52 10.95 3.86
N LYS A 57 4.26 10.00 4.45
CA LYS A 57 5.66 9.71 4.09
C LYS A 57 5.83 9.25 2.64
N THR A 58 4.82 8.56 2.11
CA THR A 58 4.87 7.95 0.77
C THR A 58 4.11 8.75 -0.29
N GLY A 59 3.42 9.82 0.11
CA GLY A 59 2.58 10.62 -0.78
C GLY A 59 1.29 9.92 -1.21
N LEU A 60 0.88 8.86 -0.50
CA LEU A 60 -0.35 8.12 -0.81
C LEU A 60 -1.62 8.92 -0.50
N ASP A 61 -1.53 9.85 0.44
CA ASP A 61 -2.57 10.80 0.82
C ASP A 61 -3.12 11.57 -0.40
N LYS A 62 -2.25 11.89 -1.36
CA LYS A 62 -2.59 12.62 -2.59
C LYS A 62 -3.45 11.82 -3.56
N TYR A 63 -3.51 10.50 -3.42
CA TYR A 63 -4.28 9.64 -4.32
C TYR A 63 -5.65 9.26 -3.76
N SER A 64 -5.96 9.66 -2.51
CA SER A 64 -7.26 9.47 -1.88
C SER A 64 -8.42 10.06 -2.71
N GLN A 65 -8.14 11.14 -3.47
CA GLN A 65 -9.08 11.78 -4.40
C GLN A 65 -9.48 10.93 -5.61
N TYR A 66 -8.68 9.93 -5.98
CA TYR A 66 -8.96 9.06 -7.13
C TYR A 66 -9.82 7.83 -6.77
N LEU A 67 -10.04 7.60 -5.48
CA LEU A 67 -11.00 6.62 -5.01
C LEU A 67 -12.40 7.22 -5.14
N LYS A 68 -13.11 6.88 -6.22
CA LYS A 68 -14.55 7.12 -6.28
C LYS A 68 -15.21 6.38 -5.12
N PHE A 69 -16.12 7.07 -4.42
CA PHE A 69 -17.05 6.42 -3.48
C PHE A 69 -17.80 5.35 -4.28
N THR A 70 -17.49 4.08 -4.02
CA THR A 70 -18.35 2.94 -4.39
C THR A 70 -19.49 2.86 -3.40
#